data_AF-A0A4R2LE70-F1
#
_entry.id   AF-A0A4R2LE70-F1
#
_cell.length_a   1.000
_cell.length_b   1.000
_cell.length_c   1.000
_cell.angle_alpha   90.00
_cell.angle_beta   90.00
_cell.angle_gamma   90.00
#
_symmetry.space_group_name_H-M   'P 1'
#
loop_
_entity.id
_entity.type
_entity.pdbx_description
1 polymer ?
#
loop_
_entity_poly.entity_id
_entity_poly.type
_entity_poly.pdbx_seq_one_letter_code
_entity_poly.pdbx_strand_id
1 'polypeptide(L)'
;MRGLRTQENEKFNRFWEIVQSKAASLGMVFFADCGEGREFFLDDMEGEDIRGWLIPLDKAEEFQHEWEKYNESDQWIDCIYWAEWTMNDGAISIEFKTY
;
A
#
# COMPACT_ATOMS: atom_id res chain seq x y z
N MET A 1 -2.09 11.80 -1.49
CA MET A 1 -2.18 10.53 -2.25
C MET A 1 -3.26 9.67 -1.62
N ARG A 2 -3.97 8.83 -2.40
CA ARG A 2 -4.95 7.90 -1.82
C ARG A 2 -4.21 6.80 -1.06
N GLY A 3 -4.71 6.40 0.11
CA GLY A 3 -4.16 5.28 0.88
C GLY A 3 -2.95 5.60 1.77
N LEU A 4 -2.56 6.88 1.93
CA LEU A 4 -1.55 7.32 2.90
C LEU A 4 -2.14 8.39 3.83
N ARG A 5 -1.86 8.27 5.13
CA ARG A 5 -2.33 9.23 6.15
C ARG A 5 -1.44 10.47 6.19
N THR A 6 -0.17 10.30 5.89
CA THR A 6 0.87 11.33 5.92
C THR A 6 1.31 11.69 4.52
N GLN A 7 1.83 12.91 4.38
CA GLN A 7 2.56 13.29 3.18
C GLN A 7 3.98 12.74 3.28
N GLU A 8 4.31 11.85 2.36
CA GLU A 8 5.65 11.27 2.24
C GLU A 8 6.51 12.05 1.24
N ASN A 9 7.81 11.78 1.25
CA ASN A 9 8.75 12.43 0.34
C ASN A 9 8.55 11.98 -1.12
N GLU A 10 9.14 12.72 -2.08
CA GLU A 10 8.95 12.44 -3.51
C GLU A 10 9.43 11.06 -3.95
N LYS A 11 10.49 10.52 -3.32
CA LYS A 11 11.03 9.20 -3.68
C LYS A 11 10.09 8.08 -3.25
N PHE A 12 9.55 8.17 -2.04
CA PHE A 12 8.54 7.24 -1.56
C PHE A 12 7.23 7.36 -2.35
N ASN A 13 6.82 8.58 -2.71
CA ASN A 13 5.62 8.77 -3.53
C ASN A 13 5.70 8.01 -4.87
N ARG A 14 6.88 7.94 -5.50
CA ARG A 14 7.08 7.13 -6.71
C ARG A 14 6.92 5.63 -6.46
N PHE A 15 7.41 5.14 -5.32
CA PHE A 15 7.17 3.76 -4.91
C PHE A 15 5.67 3.51 -4.64
N TRP A 16 5.02 4.43 -3.94
CA TRP A 16 3.60 4.35 -3.61
C TRP A 16 2.71 4.31 -4.85
N GLU A 17 3.07 5.03 -5.92
CA GLU A 17 2.40 4.94 -7.22
C GLU A 17 2.45 3.52 -7.79
N ILE A 18 3.54 2.78 -7.62
CA ILE A 18 3.66 1.39 -8.05
C ILE A 18 2.75 0.48 -7.22
N VAL A 19 2.73 0.66 -5.89
CA VAL A 19 1.82 -0.07 -4.98
C VAL A 19 0.37 0.14 -5.39
N GLN A 20 -0.04 1.40 -5.60
CA GLN A 20 -1.42 1.71 -5.99
C GLN A 20 -1.75 1.29 -7.42
N SER A 21 -0.79 1.36 -8.35
CA SER A 21 -0.97 0.84 -9.71
C SER A 21 -1.22 -0.67 -9.70
N LYS A 22 -0.47 -1.41 -8.87
CA LYS A 22 -0.69 -2.84 -8.67
C LYS A 22 -2.06 -3.12 -8.08
N ALA A 23 -2.49 -2.40 -7.04
CA ALA A 23 -3.82 -2.54 -6.45
C ALA A 23 -4.94 -2.25 -7.47
N ALA A 24 -4.79 -1.16 -8.23
CA ALA A 24 -5.75 -0.76 -9.25
C ALA A 24 -5.89 -1.82 -10.36
N SER A 25 -4.81 -2.50 -10.73
CA SER A 25 -4.85 -3.62 -11.70
C SER A 25 -5.72 -4.79 -11.24
N LEU A 26 -5.99 -4.90 -9.93
CA LEU A 26 -6.86 -5.91 -9.32
C LEU A 26 -8.28 -5.37 -9.03
N GLY A 27 -8.59 -4.12 -9.41
CA GLY A 27 -9.84 -3.46 -9.05
C GLY A 27 -9.92 -3.08 -7.57
N MET A 28 -8.76 -2.86 -6.92
CA MET A 28 -8.63 -2.62 -5.49
C MET A 28 -7.87 -1.31 -5.21
N VAL A 29 -7.87 -0.89 -3.96
CA VAL A 29 -7.12 0.24 -3.43
C VAL A 29 -6.38 -0.22 -2.17
N PHE A 30 -5.09 0.11 -2.08
CA PHE A 30 -4.32 -0.20 -0.89
C PHE A 30 -4.27 1.01 0.06
N PHE A 31 -4.42 0.74 1.36
CA PHE A 31 -4.35 1.71 2.44
C PHE A 31 -3.27 1.28 3.42
N ALA A 32 -2.21 2.07 3.58
CA ALA A 32 -1.10 1.72 4.47
C ALA A 32 -1.50 1.76 5.94
N ASP A 33 -0.93 0.86 6.74
CA ASP A 33 -0.94 0.94 8.19
C ASP A 33 0.46 1.31 8.71
N CYS A 34 1.43 0.47 8.39
CA CYS A 34 2.82 0.63 8.80
C CYS A 34 3.82 0.05 7.79
N GLY A 35 5.03 0.59 7.82
CA GLY A 35 6.19 0.00 7.19
C GLY A 35 6.68 -1.22 7.98
N GLU A 36 7.13 -2.24 7.26
CA GLU A 36 7.57 -3.52 7.81
C GLU A 36 9.05 -3.80 7.50
N GLY A 37 9.81 -2.75 7.13
CA GLY A 37 11.24 -2.83 6.85
C GLY A 37 11.55 -3.44 5.50
N ARG A 38 12.79 -3.96 5.37
CA ARG A 38 13.37 -4.35 4.07
C ARG A 38 13.42 -3.14 3.14
N GLU A 39 14.03 -2.06 3.61
CA GLU A 39 14.10 -0.83 2.86
C GLU A 39 14.99 -0.96 1.63
N PHE A 40 14.68 -0.21 0.58
CA PHE A 40 15.57 0.02 -0.54
C PHE A 40 15.71 1.51 -0.80
N PHE A 41 16.90 1.89 -1.28
CA PHE A 41 17.23 3.26 -1.63
C PHE A 41 17.87 3.28 -3.02
N LEU A 42 17.16 3.88 -3.96
CA LEU A 42 17.63 4.18 -5.31
C LEU A 42 17.82 5.70 -5.45
N ASP A 43 18.48 6.10 -6.54
CA ASP A 43 18.72 7.52 -6.83
C ASP A 43 17.41 8.32 -6.87
N ASP A 44 16.35 7.69 -7.38
CA ASP A 44 15.08 8.34 -7.72
C ASP A 44 13.87 7.74 -6.98
N MET A 45 14.05 6.70 -6.16
CA MET A 45 12.97 5.99 -5.46
C MET A 45 13.46 5.40 -4.15
N GLU A 46 12.59 5.30 -3.17
CA GLU A 46 12.83 4.55 -1.94
C GLU A 46 11.52 3.94 -1.47
N GLY A 47 11.61 2.89 -0.67
CA GLY A 47 10.44 2.19 -0.18
C GLY A 47 10.85 1.03 0.71
N GLU A 48 9.84 0.33 1.21
CA GLU A 48 9.95 -0.79 2.13
C GLU A 48 8.75 -1.72 1.91
N ASP A 49 8.73 -2.89 2.54
CA ASP A 49 7.51 -3.69 2.59
C ASP A 49 6.48 -2.96 3.45
N ILE A 50 5.21 -2.96 3.04
CA ILE A 50 4.15 -2.20 3.73
C ILE A 50 3.03 -3.13 4.13
N ARG A 51 2.60 -3.07 5.38
CA ARG A 51 1.37 -3.69 5.84
C ARG A 51 0.22 -2.71 5.75
N GLY A 52 -0.95 -3.21 5.39
CA GLY A 52 -2.15 -2.39 5.28
C GLY A 52 -3.36 -3.18 4.82
N TRP A 53 -4.33 -2.48 4.26
CA TRP A 53 -5.56 -3.08 3.76
C TRP A 53 -5.68 -2.97 2.25
N LEU A 54 -6.01 -4.08 1.59
CA LEU A 54 -6.32 -4.13 0.17
C LEU A 54 -7.84 -4.23 -0.01
N ILE A 55 -8.46 -3.11 -0.36
CA ILE A 55 -9.92 -2.93 -0.32
C ILE A 55 -10.50 -2.89 -1.75
N PRO A 56 -11.59 -3.61 -2.03
CA PRO A 56 -12.34 -3.47 -3.29
C PRO A 56 -12.75 -2.02 -3.56
N LEU A 57 -12.65 -1.59 -4.83
CA LEU A 57 -12.87 -0.18 -5.20
C LEU A 57 -14.25 0.36 -4.78
N ASP A 58 -15.29 -0.48 -4.81
CA ASP A 58 -16.67 -0.15 -4.42
C ASP A 58 -16.85 0.04 -2.91
N LYS A 59 -15.95 -0.52 -2.10
CA LYS A 59 -15.92 -0.37 -0.63
C LYS A 59 -14.88 0.63 -0.13
N ALA A 60 -14.03 1.12 -1.02
CA ALA A 60 -12.87 1.92 -0.64
C ALA A 60 -13.24 3.28 -0.01
N GLU A 61 -14.40 3.87 -0.32
CA GLU A 61 -14.87 5.10 0.36
C GLU A 61 -15.32 4.83 1.80
N GLU A 62 -16.05 3.73 2.02
CA GLU A 62 -16.48 3.29 3.36
C GLU A 62 -15.26 3.03 4.24
N PHE A 63 -14.33 2.22 3.74
CA PHE A 63 -13.09 1.91 4.46
C PHE A 63 -12.26 3.17 4.75
N GLN A 64 -12.09 4.05 3.75
CA GLN A 64 -11.30 5.27 3.93
C GLN A 64 -11.83 6.12 5.11
N HIS A 65 -13.15 6.20 5.28
CA HIS A 65 -13.75 6.95 6.38
C HIS A 65 -13.44 6.36 7.76
N GLU A 66 -13.40 5.03 7.88
CA GLU A 66 -13.00 4.32 9.10
C GLU A 66 -11.50 4.48 9.36
N TRP A 67 -10.68 4.29 8.32
CA TRP A 67 -9.23 4.31 8.38
C TRP A 67 -8.67 5.71 8.66
N GLU A 68 -9.26 6.78 8.14
CA GLU A 68 -8.86 8.16 8.49
C GLU A 68 -9.08 8.48 9.98
N LYS A 69 -9.97 7.73 10.65
CA LYS A 69 -10.31 7.90 12.07
C LYS A 69 -9.62 6.90 12.99
N TYR A 70 -8.77 5.99 12.46
CA TYR A 70 -8.19 4.88 13.21
C TYR A 70 -9.27 4.02 13.90
N ASN A 71 -10.37 3.78 13.19
CA ASN A 71 -11.53 3.02 13.67
C ASN A 71 -11.94 1.94 12.67
N GLU A 72 -10.96 1.28 12.06
CA GLU A 72 -11.15 0.14 11.18
C GLU A 72 -11.81 -1.00 11.96
N SER A 73 -12.98 -1.43 11.49
CA SER A 73 -13.72 -2.54 12.12
C SER A 73 -13.22 -3.92 11.69
N ASP A 74 -13.54 -4.94 12.50
CA ASP A 74 -13.14 -6.34 12.26
C ASP A 74 -13.64 -6.91 10.92
N GLN A 75 -14.63 -6.26 10.27
CA GLN A 75 -15.11 -6.67 8.94
C GLN A 75 -14.03 -6.59 7.85
N TRP A 76 -12.95 -5.84 8.08
CA TRP A 76 -11.84 -5.64 7.15
C TRP A 76 -10.65 -6.56 7.43
N ILE A 77 -10.75 -7.48 8.41
CA ILE A 77 -9.62 -8.34 8.81
C ILE A 77 -9.12 -9.21 7.66
N ASP A 78 -10.04 -9.70 6.81
CA ASP A 78 -9.73 -10.50 5.62
C ASP A 78 -9.12 -9.66 4.48
N CYS A 79 -9.09 -8.34 4.64
CA CYS A 79 -8.46 -7.40 3.71
C CYS A 79 -7.06 -6.97 4.16
N ILE A 80 -6.50 -7.53 5.25
CA ILE A 80 -5.14 -7.21 5.69
C ILE A 80 -4.14 -7.93 4.78
N TYR A 81 -3.26 -7.16 4.13
CA TYR A 81 -2.24 -7.66 3.22
C TYR A 81 -0.88 -7.02 3.49
N TRP A 82 0.15 -7.77 3.13
CA TRP A 82 1.51 -7.32 2.94
C TRP A 82 1.69 -6.89 1.48
N ALA A 83 2.13 -5.66 1.24
CA ALA A 83 2.60 -5.17 -0.04
C ALA A 83 4.12 -5.37 -0.09
N GLU A 84 4.54 -6.54 -0.57
CA GLU A 84 5.95 -6.87 -0.69
C GLU A 84 6.49 -6.34 -2.02
N TRP A 85 7.58 -5.58 -1.96
CA TRP A 85 8.28 -5.19 -3.18
C TRP A 85 9.21 -6.32 -3.65
N THR A 86 9.63 -6.33 -4.91
CA THR A 86 10.79 -7.08 -5.41
C THR A 86 11.43 -6.28 -6.54
N MET A 87 12.74 -6.43 -6.73
CA MET A 87 13.45 -5.78 -7.83
C MET A 87 13.91 -6.83 -8.83
N ASN A 88 13.42 -6.73 -10.07
CA ASN A 88 13.80 -7.60 -11.18
C ASN A 88 14.26 -6.73 -12.35
N ASP A 89 15.48 -6.95 -12.85
CA ASP A 89 16.07 -6.20 -13.98
C ASP A 89 15.99 -4.66 -13.82
N GLY A 90 16.11 -4.16 -12.59
CA GLY A 90 16.05 -2.73 -12.28
C GLY A 90 14.64 -2.15 -12.18
N ALA A 91 13.59 -2.96 -12.30
CA ALA A 91 12.21 -2.57 -12.10
C ALA A 91 11.68 -3.07 -10.76
N ILE A 92 11.00 -2.19 -10.02
CA ILE A 92 10.27 -2.55 -8.80
C ILE A 92 8.90 -3.13 -9.18
N SER A 93 8.54 -4.24 -8.55
CA SER A 93 7.21 -4.86 -8.66
C SER A 93 6.65 -5.16 -7.28
N ILE A 94 5.32 -5.17 -7.16
CA ILE A 94 4.60 -5.39 -5.90
C ILE A 94 3.79 -6.67 -5.98
N GLU A 95 3.86 -7.46 -4.92
CA GLU A 95 3.00 -8.62 -4.68
C GLU A 95 2.23 -8.43 -3.36
N PHE A 96 0.95 -8.76 -3.36
CA PHE A 96 0.11 -8.70 -2.16
C PHE A 96 -0.03 -10.10 -1.55
N LYS A 97 0.30 -10.26 -0.26
CA LYS A 97 0.25 -11.54 0.46
C LYS A 97 -0.50 -11.49 1.78
N THR A 98 -1.03 -12.64 2.19
CA THR A 98 -1.72 -12.86 3.48
C THR A 98 -1.08 -14.06 4.18
N TYR A 99 -0.25 -13.83 5.18
CA TYR A 99 0.32 -14.88 6.03
C TYR A 99 0.55 -14.35 7.44
#